data_AF-A0A2H2ZK13-F1
#
_entry.id   AF-A0A2H2ZK13-F1
#
_cell.length_a   1.000
_cell.length_b   1.000
_cell.length_c   1.000
_cell.angle_alpha   90.00
_cell.angle_beta   90.00
_cell.angle_gamma   90.00
#
_symmetry.space_group_name_H-M   'P 1'
#
loop_
_entity.id
_entity.type
_entity.pdbx_description
1 polymer ?
#
loop_
_entity_poly.entity_id
_entity_poly.type
_entity_poly.pdbx_seq_one_letter_code
_entity_poly.pdbx_strand_id
1 'polypeptide(L)'
;MRLYLLPVSTRRTLLYAHRVNTGGTAHDGSLIDRGAAFAARKWAQWEKMERGWQRKVVDYGNQAFRRIPFEEWGLKSVPPLSARRREDELRGRDPVQLVFPPAAIPEHKAEGVVRRLATERQALHRQRLLWCFKQIRDFSATLDLPAVEIELERAIWQVERALGKDEEQQAQQAEKTTAVQEEEKKDKNKQS
;
A
#
# COMPACT_ATOMS: atom_id res chain seq x y z
N MET A 1 9.26 -0.49 -12.06
CA MET A 1 8.50 0.71 -11.57
C MET A 1 9.49 1.82 -11.24
N ARG A 2 9.13 3.12 -11.27
CA ARG A 2 10.00 4.20 -10.77
C ARG A 2 9.43 4.78 -9.48
N LEU A 3 10.23 4.82 -8.42
CA LEU A 3 9.93 5.52 -7.18
C LEU A 3 10.70 6.84 -7.19
N TYR A 4 10.00 7.95 -7.01
CA TYR A 4 10.55 9.28 -6.92
C TYR A 4 10.50 9.74 -5.46
N LEU A 5 11.65 10.18 -4.94
CA LEU A 5 11.73 10.89 -3.67
C LEU A 5 11.79 12.39 -3.97
N LEU A 6 10.70 13.08 -3.64
CA LEU A 6 10.55 14.50 -3.88
C LEU A 6 10.69 15.26 -2.55
N PRO A 7 11.76 16.06 -2.36
CA PRO A 7 11.89 16.87 -1.16
C PRO A 7 10.84 18.01 -1.21
N VAL A 8 9.81 17.92 -0.37
CA VAL A 8 8.77 18.95 -0.23
C VAL A 8 9.25 20.06 0.71
N SER A 9 10.13 19.70 1.67
CA SER A 9 10.76 20.62 2.60
C SER A 9 12.11 20.05 3.05
N THR A 10 12.88 20.81 3.84
CA THR A 10 14.18 20.39 4.40
C THR A 10 14.08 19.16 5.31
N ARG A 11 12.90 18.87 5.86
CA ARG A 11 12.64 17.73 6.75
C ARG A 11 11.61 16.74 6.21
N ARG A 12 11.01 17.01 5.05
CA ARG A 12 9.85 16.27 4.54
C ARG A 12 10.08 15.84 3.10
N THR A 13 9.92 14.54 2.86
CA THR A 13 10.09 13.91 1.56
C THR A 13 8.80 13.21 1.19
N LEU A 14 8.31 13.46 -0.02
CA LEU A 14 7.16 12.77 -0.61
C LEU A 14 7.68 11.59 -1.43
N LEU A 15 7.10 10.42 -1.20
CA LEU A 15 7.28 9.24 -2.05
C LEU A 15 6.21 9.24 -3.14
N TYR A 16 6.63 9.18 -4.40
CA TYR A 16 5.73 9.05 -5.54
C TYR A 16 6.12 7.88 -6.42
N ALA A 17 5.20 6.95 -6.67
CA ALA A 17 5.42 5.82 -7.55
C ALA A 17 4.83 6.11 -8.94
N HIS A 18 5.68 6.02 -9.96
CA HIS A 18 5.30 6.09 -11.35
C HIS A 18 5.40 4.71 -12.01
N ARG A 19 4.33 4.30 -12.68
CA ARG A 19 4.27 3.05 -13.43
C ARG A 19 4.79 3.32 -14.85
N VAL A 20 6.09 3.09 -15.05
CA VAL A 20 6.80 3.44 -16.29
C VAL A 20 6.35 2.65 -17.52
N ASN A 21 5.78 1.46 -17.35
CA ASN A 21 5.29 0.64 -18.46
C ASN A 21 3.92 0.06 -18.13
N THR A 22 2.85 0.72 -18.59
CA THR A 22 1.50 0.14 -18.70
C THR A 22 1.17 -0.22 -20.15
N GLY A 23 2.18 -0.51 -20.97
CA GLY A 23 2.01 -0.96 -22.37
C GLY A 23 1.84 -2.47 -22.53
N GLY A 24 1.95 -3.26 -21.45
CA GLY A 24 1.75 -4.71 -21.47
C GLY A 24 0.70 -5.14 -20.46
N THR A 25 -0.40 -5.72 -20.95
CA THR A 25 -1.57 -6.26 -20.22
C THR A 25 -2.60 -5.23 -19.71
N ALA A 26 -3.25 -4.56 -20.67
CA ALA A 26 -4.51 -3.83 -20.48
C ALA A 26 -5.74 -4.74 -20.21
N HIS A 27 -5.57 -6.02 -19.83
CA HIS A 27 -6.69 -6.98 -19.75
C HIS A 27 -7.01 -7.58 -18.39
N ASP A 28 -6.19 -7.38 -17.35
CA ASP A 28 -6.51 -7.80 -15.97
C ASP A 28 -6.74 -6.57 -15.09
N GLY A 29 -7.59 -5.65 -15.55
CA GLY A 29 -8.13 -4.60 -14.70
C GLY A 29 -8.92 -5.28 -13.59
N SER A 30 -8.31 -5.40 -12.41
CA SER A 30 -8.90 -5.94 -11.20
C SER A 30 -10.33 -5.40 -11.08
N LEU A 31 -11.30 -6.22 -10.68
CA LEU A 31 -12.67 -5.75 -10.42
C LEU A 31 -12.67 -4.53 -9.49
N ILE A 32 -11.67 -4.44 -8.61
CA ILE A 32 -11.39 -3.31 -7.75
C ILE A 32 -11.04 -2.04 -8.53
N ASP A 33 -10.19 -2.13 -9.57
CA ASP A 33 -9.81 -0.99 -10.40
C ASP A 33 -11.01 -0.45 -11.18
N ARG A 34 -11.90 -1.33 -11.65
CA ARG A 34 -13.16 -0.93 -12.30
C ARG A 34 -14.10 -0.24 -11.31
N GLY A 35 -14.24 -0.78 -10.11
CA GLY A 35 -15.01 -0.17 -9.02
C GLY A 35 -14.46 1.21 -8.63
N ALA A 36 -13.14 1.34 -8.49
CA ALA A 36 -12.46 2.60 -8.18
C ALA A 36 -12.67 3.63 -9.31
N ALA A 37 -12.55 3.22 -10.58
CA ALA A 37 -12.81 4.09 -11.72
C ALA A 37 -14.27 4.57 -11.78
N PHE A 38 -15.23 3.70 -11.46
CA PHE A 38 -16.63 4.06 -11.35
C PHE A 38 -16.87 5.08 -10.22
N ALA A 39 -16.32 4.80 -9.02
CA ALA A 39 -16.44 5.70 -7.88
C ALA A 39 -15.83 7.08 -8.17
N ALA A 40 -14.67 7.14 -8.83
CA ALA A 40 -14.04 8.39 -9.24
C ALA A 40 -14.92 9.19 -10.21
N ARG A 41 -15.54 8.52 -11.20
CA ARG A 41 -16.48 9.17 -12.13
C ARG A 41 -17.70 9.72 -11.40
N LYS A 42 -18.27 8.97 -10.46
CA LYS A 42 -19.43 9.42 -9.66
C LYS A 42 -19.08 10.57 -8.74
N TRP A 43 -17.93 10.53 -8.08
CA TRP A 43 -17.44 11.63 -7.26
C TRP A 43 -17.29 12.92 -8.07
N ALA A 44 -16.66 12.85 -9.24
CA ALA A 44 -16.52 14.00 -10.15
C ALA A 44 -17.88 14.52 -10.65
N GLN A 45 -18.85 13.63 -10.86
CA GLN A 45 -20.22 14.02 -11.21
C GLN A 45 -20.89 14.78 -10.05
N TRP A 46 -20.73 14.32 -8.80
CA TRP A 46 -21.29 14.97 -7.62
C TRP A 46 -20.63 16.31 -7.28
N GLU A 47 -19.34 16.45 -7.58
CA GLU A 47 -18.62 17.71 -7.40
C GLU A 47 -19.18 18.83 -8.29
N LYS A 48 -19.65 18.50 -9.49
CA LYS A 48 -20.28 19.46 -10.42
C LYS A 48 -21.68 19.92 -9.98
N MET A 49 -22.29 19.26 -9.00
CA MET A 49 -23.61 19.63 -8.53
C MET A 49 -23.53 20.82 -7.58
N GLU A 50 -24.38 21.82 -7.76
CA GLU A 50 -24.32 23.04 -6.94
C GLU A 50 -24.97 22.88 -5.56
N ARG A 51 -25.97 21.98 -5.44
CA ARG A 51 -26.75 21.78 -4.21
C ARG A 51 -27.20 20.32 -4.08
N GLY A 52 -27.52 19.92 -2.84
CA GLY A 52 -28.07 18.59 -2.51
C GLY A 52 -27.20 17.79 -1.54
N TRP A 53 -27.70 16.63 -1.11
CA TRP A 53 -26.96 15.75 -0.20
C TRP A 53 -25.68 15.21 -0.84
N GLN A 54 -25.67 14.95 -2.15
CA GLN A 54 -24.49 14.52 -2.91
C GLN A 54 -23.37 15.55 -2.84
N ARG A 55 -23.70 16.83 -2.99
CA ARG A 55 -22.74 17.93 -2.83
C ARG A 55 -22.21 18.01 -1.39
N LYS A 56 -23.09 17.86 -0.38
CA LYS A 56 -22.67 17.81 1.03
C LYS A 56 -21.71 16.65 1.32
N VAL A 57 -21.93 15.47 0.72
CA VAL A 57 -21.03 14.32 0.84
C VAL A 57 -19.67 14.64 0.26
N VAL A 58 -19.62 15.27 -0.93
CA VAL A 58 -18.35 15.70 -1.54
C VAL A 58 -17.64 16.77 -0.70
N ASP A 59 -18.36 17.77 -0.20
CA ASP A 59 -17.77 18.83 0.62
C ASP A 59 -17.20 18.28 1.94
N TYR A 60 -17.93 17.41 2.62
CA TYR A 60 -17.46 16.72 3.82
C TYR A 60 -16.26 15.82 3.51
N GLY A 61 -16.34 15.04 2.43
CA GLY A 61 -15.27 14.16 1.98
C GLY A 61 -13.99 14.93 1.65
N ASN A 62 -14.10 16.03 0.91
CA ASN A 62 -12.99 16.92 0.59
C ASN A 62 -12.38 17.55 1.86
N GLN A 63 -13.22 17.95 2.82
CA GLN A 63 -12.75 18.45 4.11
C GLN A 63 -12.02 17.37 4.93
N ALA A 64 -12.48 16.11 4.88
CA ALA A 64 -11.80 14.99 5.49
C ALA A 64 -10.48 14.66 4.77
N PHE A 65 -10.45 14.72 3.43
CA PHE A 65 -9.24 14.48 2.63
C PHE A 65 -8.13 15.49 2.91
N ARG A 66 -8.48 16.74 3.23
CA ARG A 66 -7.50 17.77 3.66
C ARG A 66 -6.77 17.42 4.96
N ARG A 67 -7.32 16.52 5.78
CA ARG A 67 -6.71 16.06 7.03
C ARG A 67 -5.73 14.91 6.82
N ILE A 68 -5.73 14.28 5.65
CA ILE A 68 -4.81 13.19 5.33
C ILE A 68 -3.43 13.82 5.05
N PRO A 69 -2.39 13.47 5.83
CA PRO A 69 -1.08 14.04 5.60
C PRO A 69 -0.48 13.55 4.28
N PHE A 70 0.35 14.38 3.66
CA PHE A 70 0.85 14.16 2.30
C PHE A 70 1.69 12.87 2.16
N GLU A 71 2.31 12.37 3.23
CA GLU A 71 3.06 11.10 3.20
C GLU A 71 2.13 9.92 2.84
N GLU A 72 0.90 9.93 3.36
CA GLU A 72 -0.13 8.91 3.07
C GLU A 72 -0.67 9.02 1.66
N TRP A 73 -0.80 10.26 1.18
CA TRP A 73 -1.17 10.51 -0.21
C TRP A 73 -0.11 10.00 -1.18
N GLY A 74 1.17 10.08 -0.82
CA GLY A 74 2.26 9.49 -1.59
C GLY A 74 2.13 7.97 -1.70
N LEU A 75 1.82 7.30 -0.59
CA LEU A 75 1.66 5.84 -0.56
C LEU A 75 0.51 5.33 -1.43
N LYS A 76 -0.56 6.12 -1.65
CA LYS A 76 -1.64 5.74 -2.58
C LYS A 76 -1.18 5.54 -4.03
N SER A 77 -0.08 6.16 -4.44
CA SER A 77 0.47 5.97 -5.78
C SER A 77 1.18 4.62 -5.93
N VAL A 78 1.62 4.03 -4.81
CA VAL A 78 2.30 2.74 -4.78
C VAL A 78 1.27 1.65 -5.05
N PRO A 79 1.41 0.87 -6.13
CA PRO A 79 0.45 -0.19 -6.43
C PRO A 79 0.52 -1.27 -5.34
N PRO A 80 -0.61 -1.91 -5.01
CA PRO A 80 -0.58 -3.07 -4.14
C PRO A 80 0.29 -4.17 -4.78
N LEU A 81 1.10 -4.82 -3.95
CA LEU A 81 1.91 -5.96 -4.36
C LEU A 81 0.98 -7.17 -4.49
N SER A 82 0.57 -7.53 -5.71
CA SER A 82 -0.11 -8.81 -5.91
C SER A 82 0.89 -9.95 -5.77
N ALA A 83 0.45 -11.14 -5.35
CA ALA A 83 1.34 -12.31 -5.22
C ALA A 83 2.12 -12.60 -6.52
N ARG A 84 1.45 -12.45 -7.68
CA ARG A 84 2.09 -12.58 -9.01
C ARG A 84 3.17 -11.52 -9.24
N ARG A 85 2.88 -10.25 -8.91
CA ARG A 85 3.85 -9.16 -9.06
C ARG A 85 5.04 -9.30 -8.10
N ARG A 86 4.82 -9.79 -6.88
CA ARG A 86 5.89 -10.11 -5.92
C ARG A 86 6.86 -11.13 -6.51
N GLU A 87 6.33 -12.19 -7.13
CA GLU A 87 7.16 -13.21 -7.80
C GLU A 87 7.93 -12.65 -9.00
N ASP A 88 7.30 -11.80 -9.81
CA ASP A 88 7.96 -11.19 -10.98
C ASP A 88 9.07 -10.19 -10.57
N GLU A 89 8.88 -9.47 -9.47
CA GLU A 89 9.89 -8.57 -8.88
C GLU A 89 11.05 -9.37 -8.26
N LEU A 90 10.77 -10.46 -7.53
CA LEU A 90 11.79 -11.37 -6.98
C LEU A 90 12.61 -12.07 -8.07
N ARG A 91 12.00 -12.35 -9.23
CA ARG A 91 12.67 -12.92 -10.41
C ARG A 91 13.45 -11.88 -11.21
N GLY A 92 13.48 -10.61 -10.78
CA GLY A 92 14.23 -9.53 -11.41
C GLY A 92 13.67 -9.06 -12.76
N ARG A 93 12.43 -9.44 -13.12
CA ARG A 93 11.84 -9.06 -14.41
C ARG A 93 11.48 -7.58 -14.48
N ASP A 94 11.03 -6.99 -13.37
CA ASP A 94 10.61 -5.60 -13.28
C ASP A 94 11.35 -4.86 -12.15
N PRO A 95 12.61 -4.44 -12.34
CA PRO A 95 13.34 -3.73 -11.31
C PRO A 95 12.65 -2.40 -10.94
N VAL A 96 12.63 -2.12 -9.62
CA VAL A 96 12.17 -0.85 -9.08
C VAL A 96 13.32 0.14 -9.07
N GLN A 97 13.22 1.17 -9.91
CA GLN A 97 14.21 2.25 -10.01
C GLN A 97 13.90 3.32 -8.98
N LEU A 98 14.85 3.63 -8.10
CA LEU A 98 14.74 4.73 -7.14
C LEU A 98 15.39 5.99 -7.71
N VAL A 99 14.62 7.06 -7.86
CA VAL A 99 15.03 8.34 -8.39
C VAL A 99 14.94 9.39 -7.28
N PHE A 100 16.05 10.07 -7.01
CA PHE A 100 16.13 11.09 -5.98
C PHE A 100 17.16 12.16 -6.37
N PRO A 101 16.96 13.42 -5.94
CA PRO A 101 17.94 14.46 -6.14
C PRO A 101 19.13 14.27 -5.17
N PRO A 102 20.35 14.00 -5.67
CA PRO A 102 21.51 13.74 -4.80
C PRO A 102 21.91 14.95 -3.95
N ALA A 103 21.56 16.16 -4.40
CA ALA A 103 21.80 17.40 -3.66
C ALA A 103 20.99 17.49 -2.35
N ALA A 104 19.82 16.85 -2.27
CA ALA A 104 18.96 16.87 -1.09
C ALA A 104 18.99 15.56 -0.29
N ILE A 105 19.25 14.43 -0.96
CA ILE A 105 19.23 13.09 -0.35
C ILE A 105 20.50 12.34 -0.75
N PRO A 106 21.43 12.08 0.18
CA PRO A 106 22.60 11.25 -0.09
C PRO A 106 22.20 9.82 -0.46
N GLU A 107 22.92 9.20 -1.40
CA GLU A 107 22.60 7.85 -1.91
C GLU A 107 22.48 6.80 -0.80
N HIS A 108 23.41 6.81 0.16
CA HIS A 108 23.41 5.90 1.31
C HIS A 108 22.20 6.08 2.25
N LYS A 109 21.48 7.21 2.16
CA LYS A 109 20.27 7.46 2.96
C LYS A 109 18.98 7.23 2.18
N ALA A 110 19.03 7.18 0.84
CA ALA A 110 17.83 7.14 0.01
C ALA A 110 16.96 5.91 0.35
N GLU A 111 17.56 4.73 0.47
CA GLU A 111 16.84 3.50 0.87
C GLU A 111 16.26 3.59 2.28
N GLY A 112 17.02 4.14 3.22
CA GLY A 112 16.55 4.35 4.60
C GLY A 112 15.34 5.30 4.67
N VAL A 113 15.33 6.34 3.84
CA VAL A 113 14.21 7.27 3.71
C VAL A 113 12.98 6.57 3.14
N VAL A 114 13.13 5.76 2.08
CA VAL A 114 12.01 4.97 1.52
C VAL A 114 11.44 4.02 2.58
N ARG A 115 12.31 3.28 3.27
CA ARG A 115 11.90 2.31 4.30
C ARG A 115 11.13 2.99 5.42
N ARG A 116 11.63 4.14 5.89
CA ARG A 116 10.95 4.94 6.91
C ARG A 116 9.57 5.41 6.42
N LEU A 117 9.48 6.00 5.23
CA LEU A 117 8.21 6.49 4.69
C LEU A 117 7.18 5.37 4.52
N ALA A 118 7.63 4.14 4.21
CA ALA A 118 6.75 2.98 4.08
C ALA A 118 6.22 2.47 5.44
N THR A 119 7.01 2.53 6.51
CA THR A 119 6.67 1.87 7.79
C THR A 119 6.20 2.82 8.90
N GLU A 120 6.57 4.11 8.85
CA GLU A 120 6.40 5.08 9.94
C GLU A 120 4.94 5.20 10.43
N ARG A 121 3.96 4.92 9.57
CA ARG A 121 2.53 5.02 9.91
C ARG A 121 1.74 3.74 9.82
N GLN A 122 2.40 2.62 9.56
CA GLN A 122 1.75 1.31 9.54
C GLN A 122 1.09 0.96 10.88
N ALA A 123 1.72 1.33 12.00
CA ALA A 123 1.15 1.13 13.34
C ALA A 123 -0.12 1.96 13.57
N LEU A 124 -0.13 3.23 13.13
CA LEU A 124 -1.30 4.11 13.23
C LEU A 124 -2.46 3.59 12.37
N HIS A 125 -2.16 3.07 11.17
CA HIS A 125 -3.17 2.44 10.31
C HIS A 125 -3.76 1.20 10.97
N ARG A 126 -2.93 0.30 11.51
CA ARG A 126 -3.41 -0.89 12.24
C ARG A 126 -4.31 -0.48 13.41
N GLN A 127 -3.90 0.50 14.22
CA GLN A 127 -4.69 0.98 15.35
C GLN A 127 -6.04 1.60 14.92
N ARG A 128 -6.05 2.41 13.85
CA ARG A 128 -7.28 3.02 13.34
C ARG A 128 -8.20 2.02 12.65
N LEU A 129 -7.64 1.02 11.96
CA LEU A 129 -8.41 -0.06 11.34
C LEU A 129 -9.20 -0.82 12.43
N LEU A 130 -8.52 -1.19 13.52
CA LEU A 130 -9.15 -1.80 14.71
C LEU A 130 -10.23 -0.90 15.31
N TRP A 131 -10.00 0.41 15.35
CA TRP A 131 -10.99 1.35 15.87
C TRP A 131 -12.22 1.50 14.96
N CYS A 132 -12.03 1.54 13.64
CA CYS A 132 -13.12 1.49 12.67
C CYS A 132 -13.94 0.21 12.80
N PHE A 133 -13.29 -0.95 12.99
CA PHE A 133 -14.01 -2.20 13.20
C PHE A 133 -14.85 -2.18 14.48
N LYS A 134 -14.29 -1.65 15.58
CA LYS A 134 -15.06 -1.47 16.81
C LYS A 134 -16.27 -0.55 16.59
N GLN A 135 -16.09 0.58 15.92
CA GLN A 135 -17.18 1.52 15.62
C GLN A 135 -18.26 0.91 14.72
N ILE A 136 -17.86 0.17 13.68
CA ILE A 136 -18.81 -0.48 12.78
C ILE A 136 -19.59 -1.58 13.52
N ARG A 137 -18.94 -2.34 14.40
CA ARG A 137 -19.60 -3.35 15.23
C ARG A 137 -20.57 -2.73 16.22
N ASP A 138 -20.16 -1.65 16.88
CA ASP A 138 -21.05 -0.91 17.80
C ASP A 138 -22.26 -0.32 17.02
N PHE A 139 -22.03 0.14 15.79
CA PHE A 139 -23.07 0.64 14.89
C PHE A 139 -24.00 -0.46 14.36
N SER A 140 -23.49 -1.65 13.99
CA SER A 140 -24.31 -2.79 13.54
C SER A 140 -25.16 -3.36 14.66
N ALA A 141 -24.61 -3.45 15.88
CA ALA A 141 -25.35 -3.87 17.07
C ALA A 141 -26.47 -2.89 17.43
N THR A 142 -26.27 -1.58 17.18
CA THR A 142 -27.30 -0.56 17.40
C THR A 142 -28.42 -0.62 16.36
N LEU A 143 -28.12 -1.08 15.14
CA LEU A 143 -29.07 -1.17 14.02
C LEU A 143 -29.70 -2.57 13.85
N ASP A 144 -29.31 -3.55 14.67
CA ASP A 144 -29.77 -4.95 14.62
C ASP A 144 -29.64 -5.57 13.22
N LEU A 145 -28.50 -5.32 12.56
CA LEU A 145 -28.19 -5.82 11.21
C LEU A 145 -27.08 -6.89 11.26
N PRO A 146 -27.39 -8.13 11.67
CA PRO A 146 -26.39 -9.20 11.86
C PRO A 146 -25.71 -9.62 10.55
N ALA A 147 -26.36 -9.40 9.41
CA ALA A 147 -25.78 -9.71 8.10
C ALA A 147 -24.49 -8.90 7.81
N VAL A 148 -24.45 -7.64 8.23
CA VAL A 148 -23.28 -6.77 8.03
C VAL A 148 -22.12 -7.20 8.93
N GLU A 149 -22.42 -7.63 10.16
CA GLU A 149 -21.43 -8.12 11.11
C GLU A 149 -20.74 -9.40 10.62
N ILE A 150 -21.51 -10.35 10.10
CA ILE A 150 -20.98 -11.61 9.53
C ILE A 150 -20.10 -11.34 8.29
N GLU A 151 -20.52 -10.43 7.41
CA GLU A 151 -19.69 -10.05 6.26
C GLU A 151 -18.40 -9.35 6.69
N LEU A 152 -18.44 -8.56 7.77
CA LEU A 152 -17.26 -7.93 8.36
C LEU A 152 -16.30 -8.96 8.97
N GLU A 153 -16.80 -9.88 9.79
CA GLU A 153 -15.99 -10.95 10.40
C GLU A 153 -15.29 -11.79 9.33
N ARG A 154 -16.01 -12.11 8.26
CA ARG A 154 -15.43 -12.82 7.11
C ARG A 154 -14.35 -11.98 6.40
N ALA A 155 -14.56 -10.68 6.26
CA ALA A 155 -13.56 -9.77 5.68
C ALA A 155 -12.32 -9.61 6.57
N ILE A 156 -12.48 -9.50 7.89
CA ILE A 156 -11.40 -9.46 8.88
C ILE A 156 -10.57 -10.75 8.78
N TRP A 157 -11.24 -11.89 8.81
CA TRP A 157 -10.57 -13.19 8.72
C TRP A 157 -9.79 -13.35 7.40
N GLN A 158 -10.33 -12.84 6.28
CA GLN A 158 -9.60 -12.83 5.00
C GLN A 158 -8.35 -11.95 5.05
N VAL A 159 -8.43 -10.79 5.67
CA VAL A 159 -7.30 -9.85 5.81
C VAL A 159 -6.24 -10.41 6.75
N GLU A 160 -6.62 -10.90 7.94
CA GLU A 160 -5.70 -11.51 8.91
C GLU A 160 -4.97 -12.71 8.29
N ARG A 161 -5.71 -13.54 7.56
CA ARG A 161 -5.13 -14.70 6.88
C ARG A 161 -4.22 -14.31 5.71
N ALA A 162 -4.51 -13.22 5.00
CA ALA A 162 -3.62 -12.69 3.97
C ALA A 162 -2.32 -12.15 4.58
N LEU A 163 -2.42 -11.39 5.67
CA LEU A 163 -1.26 -10.88 6.41
C LEU A 163 -0.40 -12.00 6.99
N GLY A 164 -1.02 -13.03 7.59
CA GLY A 164 -0.29 -14.19 8.13
C GLY A 164 0.45 -14.99 7.06
N LYS A 165 -0.16 -15.18 5.89
CA LYS A 165 0.50 -15.84 4.73
C LYS A 165 1.71 -15.04 4.23
N ASP A 166 1.61 -13.71 4.23
CA ASP A 166 2.72 -12.85 3.82
C ASP A 166 3.90 -12.94 4.81
N GLU A 167 3.62 -13.03 6.11
CA GLU A 167 4.62 -13.22 7.18
C GLU A 167 5.28 -14.61 7.10
N GLU A 168 4.51 -15.68 6.92
CA GLU A 168 5.03 -17.04 6.74
C GLU A 168 5.93 -17.17 5.49
N GLN A 169 5.54 -16.54 4.39
CA GLN A 169 6.34 -16.53 3.15
C GLN A 169 7.66 -15.76 3.30
N GLN A 170 7.66 -14.67 4.08
CA GLN A 170 8.89 -13.92 4.38
C GLN A 170 9.83 -14.71 5.29
N ALA A 171 9.32 -15.41 6.29
CA ALA A 171 10.11 -16.27 7.18
C ALA A 171 10.79 -17.42 6.41
N GLN A 172 10.04 -18.10 5.53
CA GLN A 172 10.57 -19.19 4.71
C GLN A 172 11.61 -18.71 3.67
N GLN A 173 11.45 -17.50 3.13
CA GLN A 173 12.46 -16.89 2.24
C GLN A 173 13.72 -16.53 3.02
N ALA A 174 13.62 -16.00 4.24
CA ALA A 174 14.77 -15.69 5.08
C ALA A 174 15.54 -16.96 5.48
N GLU A 175 14.86 -18.04 5.88
CA GLU A 175 15.52 -19.32 6.20
C GLU A 175 16.24 -19.94 4.98
N LYS A 176 15.59 -19.96 3.81
CA LYS A 176 16.21 -20.47 2.58
C LYS A 176 17.43 -19.67 2.16
N THR A 177 17.39 -18.34 2.30
CA THR A 177 18.53 -17.48 1.97
C THR A 177 19.70 -17.69 2.94
N THR A 178 19.40 -17.98 4.22
CA THR A 178 20.41 -18.25 5.25
C THR A 178 21.07 -19.63 5.04
N ALA A 179 20.28 -20.65 4.71
CA ALA A 179 20.80 -21.99 4.43
C ALA A 179 21.72 -22.03 3.20
N VAL A 180 21.37 -21.32 2.12
CA VAL A 180 22.21 -21.23 0.91
C VAL A 180 23.54 -20.53 1.19
N GLN A 181 23.55 -19.50 2.04
CA GLN A 181 24.78 -18.80 2.42
C GLN A 181 25.70 -19.62 3.34
N GLU A 182 25.14 -20.52 4.15
CA GLU A 182 25.93 -21.44 5.00
C GLU A 182 26.55 -22.59 4.18
N GLU A 183 25.85 -23.09 3.16
CA GLU A 183 26.39 -24.09 2.24
C GLU A 183 27.51 -23.51 1.35
N GLU A 184 27.34 -22.32 0.79
CA GLU A 184 28.41 -21.65 0.00
C GLU A 184 29.68 -21.35 0.82
N LYS A 185 29.55 -21.08 2.12
CA LYS A 185 30.70 -20.89 3.02
C LYS A 185 31.41 -22.21 3.34
N LYS A 186 30.68 -23.32 3.45
CA LYS A 186 31.26 -24.66 3.66
C LYS A 186 32.03 -25.16 2.44
N ASP A 187 31.53 -24.89 1.24
CA ASP A 187 32.19 -25.32 0.00
C ASP A 187 33.46 -24.52 -0.30
N LYS A 188 33.49 -23.21 -0.02
CA LYS A 188 34.71 -22.40 -0.15
C LYS A 188 35.81 -22.80 0.84
N ASN A 189 35.44 -23.27 2.03
CA ASN A 189 36.40 -23.71 3.05
C ASN A 189 36.94 -25.13 2.83
N LYS A 190 36.43 -25.87 1.82
CA LYS A 190 36.97 -27.16 1.38
C LYS A 190 37.92 -27.05 0.18
N GLN A 191 38.04 -25.87 -0.44
CA GLN A 191 38.88 -25.62 -1.62
C GLN A 191 40.16 -24.82 -1.33
N SER A 192 40.45 -24.49 -0.06
CA SER A 192 41.74 -23.95 0.41
C SER A 192 42.45 -24.98 1.27
#